data_AF-A0A1E1J6B4-F1
#
_entry.id   AF-A0A1E1J6B4-F1
#
_cell.length_a   1.000
_cell.length_b   1.000
_cell.length_c   1.000
_cell.angle_alpha   90.00
_cell.angle_beta   90.00
_cell.angle_gamma   90.00
#
_symmetry.space_group_name_H-M   'P 1'
#
loop_
_entity.id
_entity.type
_entity.pdbx_description
1 polymer ?
#
loop_
_entity_poly.entity_id
_entity_poly.type
_entity_poly.pdbx_seq_one_letter_code
_entity_poly.pdbx_strand_id
1 'polypeptide(L)'
;MRTCQLCGHTAFRKLLRSAVATPIRTISQGTSLSSSVRDVGRSSSSGASATVAPETISWSNVSSSLSSSPVTSDCAAILKYPYQVISTEKELKEAVGVLQRSRQIAIDIEAFCTSEATKTPQLGRVSLVQTCSDVVPVVFLFDVLSLSVPIFTQVIRPVFNDETIRKLFFDCRRDIEALSTQMSLVPKRVLDLQLLFTAVQWKLRSVNRRSGMTYVLKNVAGIHRQEGDFAVQTAMVVGDRPVWDTRPLPEHFLEYAADDVRHIHLLSTYFPSLTQQVSEAAVERLTEQYVQHYGVGHAVTVEADAQPAQVNTAWLERYIGPGGVCSFCGSKGHTEMECFRKLNGNVRCSFCGGVGHTARNCFQKHPELLKCDRCGQLGHSTANCFRANPCKHCGGNHRSENCHYRAHTANA
;
A
#
# COMPACT_ATOMS: atom_id res chain seq x y z
N MET A 1 -31.85 14.91 -40.93
CA MET A 1 -31.42 15.90 -41.93
C MET A 1 -30.35 16.76 -41.28
N ARG A 2 -29.06 16.80 -41.64
CA ARG A 2 -28.26 16.29 -42.76
C ARG A 2 -26.94 15.72 -42.20
N THR A 3 -26.43 14.71 -42.88
CA THR A 3 -25.13 14.01 -42.73
C THR A 3 -24.07 14.56 -43.69
N CYS A 4 -22.78 14.44 -43.33
CA CYS A 4 -21.55 14.30 -44.17
C CYS A 4 -20.35 14.94 -43.44
N GLN A 5 -19.09 14.49 -43.50
CA GLN A 5 -18.42 13.43 -44.28
C GLN A 5 -17.02 13.18 -43.69
N LEU A 6 -16.52 11.95 -43.87
CA LEU A 6 -15.13 11.52 -43.73
C LEU A 6 -14.24 12.01 -44.90
N CYS A 7 -12.96 12.25 -44.61
CA CYS A 7 -11.79 12.21 -45.50
C CYS A 7 -10.54 12.24 -44.60
N GLY A 8 -9.44 11.51 -44.77
CA GLY A 8 -8.97 10.57 -45.79
C GLY A 8 -7.48 10.31 -45.50
N HIS A 9 -7.07 9.03 -45.46
CA HIS A 9 -5.69 8.56 -45.37
C HIS A 9 -5.02 8.62 -46.75
N THR A 10 -3.73 9.03 -46.82
CA THR A 10 -2.74 8.55 -47.83
C THR A 10 -1.32 8.91 -47.38
N ALA A 11 -0.47 7.90 -47.11
CA ALA A 11 0.73 7.49 -47.86
C ALA A 11 1.99 8.31 -47.51
N PHE A 12 3.15 7.72 -47.16
CA PHE A 12 4.05 7.03 -48.10
C PHE A 12 5.13 6.18 -47.37
N ARG A 13 5.62 5.16 -48.08
CA ARG A 13 6.60 4.13 -47.68
C ARG A 13 8.06 4.52 -48.00
N LYS A 14 8.98 3.88 -47.26
CA LYS A 14 10.34 3.39 -47.63
C LYS A 14 11.49 4.39 -47.86
N LEU A 15 12.56 4.19 -47.06
CA LEU A 15 13.93 4.04 -47.55
C LEU A 15 14.67 3.01 -46.68
N LEU A 16 15.50 2.18 -47.32
CA LEU A 16 16.12 0.96 -46.79
C LEU A 16 17.55 0.87 -47.39
N ARG A 17 18.47 0.26 -46.61
CA ARG A 17 19.80 -0.32 -46.97
C ARG A 17 21.00 0.64 -46.80
N SER A 18 22.18 0.21 -46.33
CA SER A 18 22.79 -1.14 -46.39
C SER A 18 23.93 -1.35 -45.35
N ALA A 19 24.14 -2.62 -44.98
CA ALA A 19 25.38 -3.39 -44.65
C ALA A 19 26.45 -2.78 -43.70
N VAL A 20 27.09 -3.52 -42.78
CA VAL A 20 28.01 -4.66 -43.01
C VAL A 20 28.12 -5.54 -41.76
N ALA A 21 28.29 -6.86 -41.96
CA ALA A 21 28.53 -7.86 -40.93
C ALA A 21 29.94 -8.48 -41.04
N THR A 22 30.32 -9.21 -39.97
CA THR A 22 31.39 -10.24 -39.78
C THR A 22 32.84 -9.79 -39.51
N PRO A 23 33.71 -10.61 -38.86
CA PRO A 23 33.51 -11.92 -38.18
C PRO A 23 34.19 -12.13 -36.80
N ILE A 24 33.90 -13.32 -36.28
CA ILE A 24 34.38 -14.11 -35.12
C ILE A 24 35.91 -14.14 -34.91
N ARG A 25 36.35 -14.19 -33.64
CA ARG A 25 37.57 -14.91 -33.23
C ARG A 25 37.43 -15.59 -31.86
N THR A 26 37.61 -16.91 -31.88
CA THR A 26 37.83 -17.86 -30.79
C THR A 26 39.30 -17.89 -30.37
N ILE A 27 39.59 -18.24 -29.10
CA ILE A 27 40.79 -18.91 -28.50
C ILE A 27 40.52 -18.89 -26.97
N SER A 28 40.30 -19.98 -26.22
CA SER A 28 41.03 -21.23 -25.95
C SER A 28 41.82 -21.19 -24.63
N GLN A 29 41.38 -22.07 -23.71
CA GLN A 29 42.13 -22.90 -22.74
C GLN A 29 42.67 -22.30 -21.42
N GLY A 30 42.48 -23.10 -20.35
CA GLY A 30 43.29 -23.07 -19.12
C GLY A 30 42.64 -23.68 -17.87
N THR A 31 42.56 -25.02 -17.80
CA THR A 31 42.82 -25.92 -16.62
C THR A 31 42.28 -25.54 -15.22
N SER A 32 41.31 -26.28 -14.64
CA SER A 32 41.39 -27.52 -13.83
C SER A 32 41.96 -27.37 -12.41
N LEU A 33 41.18 -27.78 -11.39
CA LEU A 33 41.64 -28.70 -10.33
C LEU A 33 40.45 -29.31 -9.58
N SER A 34 40.51 -30.63 -9.50
CA SER A 34 39.62 -31.58 -8.85
C SER A 34 39.79 -31.62 -7.33
N SER A 35 38.76 -32.04 -6.60
CA SER A 35 38.88 -33.23 -5.73
C SER A 35 37.50 -33.76 -5.33
N SER A 36 37.19 -34.91 -5.90
CA SER A 36 36.19 -35.87 -5.45
C SER A 36 36.62 -36.52 -4.13
N VAL A 37 35.67 -37.21 -3.47
CA VAL A 37 35.78 -38.44 -2.65
C VAL A 37 34.76 -38.33 -1.49
N ARG A 38 33.85 -39.26 -1.20
CA ARG A 38 33.51 -40.58 -1.75
C ARG A 38 32.12 -40.95 -1.23
N ASP A 39 31.36 -41.62 -2.09
CA ASP A 39 30.29 -42.53 -1.75
C ASP A 39 30.78 -43.69 -0.88
N VAL A 40 29.90 -44.15 0.02
CA VAL A 40 29.73 -45.59 0.29
C VAL A 40 28.22 -45.83 0.45
N GLY A 41 27.63 -46.45 -0.56
CA GLY A 41 26.28 -47.01 -0.47
C GLY A 41 26.27 -48.38 0.19
N ARG A 42 25.11 -48.75 0.75
CA ARG A 42 24.62 -50.13 0.65
C ARG A 42 23.10 -50.19 0.73
N SER A 43 22.57 -50.87 -0.29
CA SER A 43 21.21 -51.37 -0.54
C SER A 43 20.67 -52.18 0.65
N SER A 44 19.37 -52.39 0.84
CA SER A 44 18.43 -53.01 -0.11
C SER A 44 16.98 -53.05 0.43
N SER A 45 16.01 -53.01 -0.50
CA SER A 45 14.66 -53.66 -0.51
C SER A 45 13.69 -53.44 0.67
N SER A 46 12.38 -53.30 0.55
CA SER A 46 11.38 -53.41 -0.52
C SER A 46 10.03 -53.11 0.15
N GLY A 47 9.09 -52.45 -0.54
CA GLY A 47 7.72 -52.32 -0.02
C GLY A 47 6.91 -51.24 -0.73
N ALA A 48 6.10 -51.68 -1.69
CA ALA A 48 5.16 -50.84 -2.41
C ALA A 48 4.09 -50.24 -1.47
N SER A 49 3.86 -48.93 -1.57
CA SER A 49 2.55 -48.33 -1.31
C SER A 49 2.46 -47.02 -2.08
N ALA A 50 1.51 -46.95 -3.01
CA ALA A 50 1.28 -45.81 -3.86
C ALA A 50 0.85 -44.60 -3.02
N THR A 51 1.75 -43.63 -2.86
CA THR A 51 1.46 -42.32 -2.29
C THR A 51 0.83 -41.45 -3.38
N VAL A 52 -0.50 -41.37 -3.37
CA VAL A 52 -1.23 -40.29 -4.04
C VAL A 52 -0.83 -38.98 -3.36
N ALA A 53 -0.13 -38.13 -4.10
CA ALA A 53 0.19 -36.77 -3.67
C ALA A 53 -1.11 -36.00 -3.39
N PRO A 54 -1.18 -35.19 -2.32
CA PRO A 54 -2.35 -34.36 -2.08
C PRO A 54 -2.44 -33.32 -3.17
N GLU A 55 -3.51 -33.38 -3.96
CA GLU A 55 -3.88 -32.37 -4.94
C GLU A 55 -3.87 -30.99 -4.27
N THR A 56 -2.98 -30.14 -4.76
CA THR A 56 -2.94 -28.73 -4.46
C THR A 56 -4.23 -28.11 -4.98
N ILE A 57 -5.13 -27.76 -4.06
CA ILE A 57 -6.32 -26.98 -4.39
C ILE A 57 -5.85 -25.63 -4.93
N SER A 58 -5.92 -25.48 -6.25
CA SER A 58 -5.71 -24.22 -6.96
C SER A 58 -6.75 -23.20 -6.51
N TRP A 59 -6.30 -22.14 -5.84
CA TRP A 59 -7.10 -21.00 -5.41
C TRP A 59 -7.43 -20.03 -6.56
N SER A 60 -7.57 -20.53 -7.79
CA SER A 60 -7.74 -19.68 -8.98
C SER A 60 -9.18 -19.21 -9.24
N ASN A 61 -10.18 -19.63 -8.47
CA ASN A 61 -11.60 -19.40 -8.84
C ASN A 61 -12.44 -18.60 -7.82
N VAL A 62 -11.84 -17.73 -7.00
CA VAL A 62 -12.60 -16.79 -6.16
C VAL A 62 -12.19 -15.34 -6.46
N SER A 63 -12.40 -14.93 -7.71
CA SER A 63 -12.19 -13.54 -8.17
C SER A 63 -13.33 -13.01 -9.02
N SER A 64 -14.57 -13.42 -8.76
CA SER A 64 -15.72 -12.98 -9.54
C SER A 64 -16.80 -12.34 -8.66
N SER A 65 -16.60 -11.06 -8.31
CA SER A 65 -17.65 -10.01 -8.30
C SER A 65 -17.23 -8.71 -7.57
N LEU A 66 -15.96 -8.33 -7.57
CA LEU A 66 -15.68 -6.92 -7.87
C LEU A 66 -15.82 -6.84 -9.38
N SER A 67 -16.64 -5.93 -9.90
CA SER A 67 -16.55 -5.62 -11.33
C SER A 67 -15.15 -5.07 -11.56
N SER A 68 -14.21 -5.95 -11.91
CA SER A 68 -13.01 -5.59 -12.61
C SER A 68 -13.48 -5.02 -13.93
N SER A 69 -13.79 -3.72 -13.93
CA SER A 69 -13.56 -2.96 -15.14
C SER A 69 -12.10 -3.25 -15.48
N PRO A 70 -11.82 -3.98 -16.58
CA PRO A 70 -10.45 -4.19 -16.99
C PRO A 70 -9.83 -2.81 -17.08
N VAL A 71 -8.56 -2.68 -16.68
CA VAL A 71 -7.75 -1.49 -16.90
C VAL A 71 -8.16 -0.92 -18.25
N THR A 72 -8.86 0.21 -18.28
CA THR A 72 -9.13 0.85 -19.56
C THR A 72 -7.75 1.08 -20.14
N SER A 73 -7.51 0.62 -21.38
CA SER A 73 -6.20 0.63 -22.04
C SER A 73 -5.43 1.95 -21.85
N ASP A 74 -6.16 3.04 -21.64
CA ASP A 74 -5.69 4.39 -21.43
C ASP A 74 -5.04 4.64 -20.05
N CYS A 75 -5.53 4.03 -18.96
CA CYS A 75 -4.96 4.26 -17.62
C CYS A 75 -3.61 3.56 -17.45
N ALA A 76 -3.41 2.38 -18.06
CA ALA A 76 -2.11 1.70 -18.06
C ALA A 76 -1.00 2.53 -18.72
N ALA A 77 -1.35 3.48 -19.59
CA ALA A 77 -0.38 4.35 -20.25
C ALA A 77 0.34 5.28 -19.25
N ILE A 78 -0.28 5.61 -18.11
CA ILE A 78 0.32 6.42 -17.04
C ILE A 78 1.64 5.83 -16.56
N LEU A 79 1.72 4.50 -16.44
CA LEU A 79 2.93 3.80 -16.01
C LEU A 79 4.09 3.93 -17.00
N LYS A 80 3.84 4.40 -18.23
CA LYS A 80 4.84 4.55 -19.28
C LYS A 80 5.17 6.02 -19.56
N TYR A 81 4.65 6.96 -18.77
CA TYR A 81 4.94 8.38 -18.96
C TYR A 81 6.44 8.62 -18.79
N PRO A 82 7.14 9.19 -19.79
CA PRO A 82 8.54 9.55 -19.62
C PRO A 82 8.71 10.55 -18.47
N TYR A 83 9.86 10.51 -17.82
CA TYR A 83 10.23 11.53 -16.84
C TYR A 83 11.17 12.58 -17.46
N GLN A 84 11.14 13.78 -16.90
CA GLN A 84 12.08 14.85 -17.17
C GLN A 84 12.70 15.33 -15.86
N VAL A 85 14.03 15.34 -15.80
CA VAL A 85 14.77 15.93 -14.68
C VAL A 85 14.85 17.44 -14.87
N ILE A 86 14.40 18.18 -13.86
CA ILE A 86 14.33 19.63 -13.86
C ILE A 86 15.39 20.13 -12.88
N SER A 87 16.44 20.77 -13.39
CA SER A 87 17.60 21.20 -12.59
C SER A 87 17.91 22.69 -12.72
N THR A 88 17.22 23.41 -13.62
CA THR A 88 17.37 24.85 -13.81
C THR A 88 16.08 25.62 -13.49
N GLU A 89 16.21 26.88 -13.07
CA GLU A 89 15.06 27.74 -12.79
C GLU A 89 14.15 27.94 -14.02
N LYS A 90 14.75 27.98 -15.22
CA LYS A 90 13.99 28.12 -16.48
C LYS A 90 13.08 26.91 -16.70
N GLU A 91 13.62 25.71 -16.63
CA GLU A 91 12.85 24.47 -16.78
C GLU A 91 11.80 24.32 -15.69
N LEU A 92 12.11 24.74 -14.45
CA LEU A 92 11.16 24.76 -13.35
C LEU A 92 9.96 25.67 -13.65
N LYS A 93 10.19 26.89 -14.15
CA LYS A 93 9.12 27.82 -14.54
C LYS A 93 8.26 27.25 -15.66
N GLU A 94 8.86 26.59 -16.65
CA GLU A 94 8.15 25.94 -17.75
C GLU A 94 7.27 24.78 -17.25
N ALA A 95 7.83 23.89 -16.42
CA ALA A 95 7.10 22.79 -15.80
C ALA A 95 5.94 23.31 -14.92
N VAL A 96 6.17 24.32 -14.09
CA VAL A 96 5.12 24.94 -13.26
C VAL A 96 4.00 25.54 -14.12
N GLY A 97 4.33 26.21 -15.24
CA GLY A 97 3.34 26.73 -16.16
C GLY A 97 2.45 25.63 -16.77
N VAL A 98 2.97 24.41 -16.93
CA VAL A 98 2.18 23.22 -17.28
C VAL A 98 1.30 22.78 -16.12
N LEU A 99 1.89 22.61 -14.94
CA LEU A 99 1.19 22.12 -13.75
C LEU A 99 0.01 23.01 -13.33
N GLN A 100 0.09 24.33 -13.53
CA GLN A 100 -1.00 25.27 -13.22
C GLN A 100 -2.29 25.02 -14.02
N ARG A 101 -2.24 24.26 -15.11
CA ARG A 101 -3.44 23.89 -15.89
C ARG A 101 -4.09 22.59 -15.41
N SER A 102 -3.45 21.89 -14.50
CA SER A 102 -3.91 20.58 -14.00
C SER A 102 -5.10 20.74 -13.10
N ARG A 103 -6.01 19.76 -13.10
CA ARG A 103 -7.04 19.70 -12.04
C ARG A 103 -6.50 18.96 -10.82
N GLN A 104 -5.54 18.07 -11.03
CA GLN A 104 -4.88 17.34 -9.96
C GLN A 104 -3.44 16.99 -10.32
N ILE A 105 -2.59 16.92 -9.30
CA ILE A 105 -1.19 16.50 -9.42
C ILE A 105 -0.88 15.48 -8.34
N ALA A 106 -0.25 14.37 -8.71
CA ALA A 106 0.42 13.47 -7.78
C ALA A 106 1.75 14.09 -7.35
N ILE A 107 2.08 13.95 -6.06
CA ILE A 107 3.31 14.45 -5.45
C ILE A 107 3.90 13.33 -4.60
N ASP A 108 5.21 13.20 -4.68
CA ASP A 108 6.01 12.43 -3.74
C ASP A 108 7.31 13.20 -3.44
N ILE A 109 8.05 12.76 -2.42
CA ILE A 109 9.31 13.39 -2.01
C ILE A 109 10.36 12.32 -1.70
N GLU A 110 11.56 12.52 -2.24
CA GLU A 110 12.71 11.76 -1.81
C GLU A 110 13.69 12.65 -1.07
N ALA A 111 14.14 12.14 0.08
CA ALA A 111 14.99 12.85 1.00
C ALA A 111 16.17 11.98 1.43
N PHE A 112 17.24 12.66 1.80
CA PHE A 112 18.42 12.03 2.35
C PHE A 112 18.13 11.35 3.71
N CYS A 113 18.69 10.15 3.92
CA CYS A 113 18.76 9.49 5.21
C CYS A 113 20.22 9.38 5.69
N THR A 114 20.60 10.10 6.75
CA THR A 114 21.79 9.78 7.57
C THR A 114 21.50 8.65 8.56
N SER A 115 22.55 8.01 9.06
CA SER A 115 22.55 7.26 10.34
C SER A 115 21.81 7.99 11.47
N GLU A 116 22.00 9.31 11.62
CA GLU A 116 21.29 10.14 12.59
C GLU A 116 19.81 10.32 12.25
N ALA A 117 19.47 10.49 10.96
CA ALA A 117 18.09 10.59 10.51
C ALA A 117 17.31 9.29 10.72
N THR A 118 17.96 8.12 10.71
CA THR A 118 17.27 6.84 11.04
C THR A 118 16.79 6.74 12.50
N LYS A 119 17.28 7.62 13.39
CA LYS A 119 16.87 7.67 14.80
C LYS A 119 15.58 8.45 15.01
N THR A 120 15.15 9.21 14.01
CA THR A 120 13.91 9.99 14.07
C THR A 120 13.02 9.59 12.90
N PRO A 121 11.70 9.81 13.02
CA PRO A 121 10.80 9.49 11.91
C PRO A 121 10.75 10.58 10.83
N GLN A 122 11.40 11.74 11.05
CA GLN A 122 11.49 12.84 10.10
C GLN A 122 12.35 12.47 8.89
N LEU A 123 11.95 12.99 7.72
CA LEU A 123 12.83 12.98 6.56
C LEU A 123 14.03 13.88 6.80
N GLY A 124 15.21 13.45 6.34
CA GLY A 124 16.37 14.33 6.26
C GLY A 124 16.22 15.35 5.14
N ARG A 125 17.33 15.91 4.65
CA ARG A 125 17.31 16.97 3.64
C ARG A 125 16.55 16.49 2.39
N VAL A 126 15.54 17.23 1.95
CA VAL A 126 14.82 16.92 0.71
C VAL A 126 15.75 17.09 -0.50
N SER A 127 15.80 16.07 -1.34
CA SER A 127 16.73 15.98 -2.47
C SER A 127 16.02 16.02 -3.82
N LEU A 128 14.81 15.47 -3.88
CA LEU A 128 14.00 15.36 -5.09
C LEU A 128 12.52 15.54 -4.74
N VAL A 129 11.78 16.27 -5.57
CA VAL A 129 10.31 16.32 -5.50
C VAL A 129 9.79 15.87 -6.85
N GLN A 130 8.84 14.93 -6.86
CA GLN A 130 8.30 14.37 -8.09
C GLN A 130 6.87 14.82 -8.29
N THR A 131 6.46 15.06 -9.53
CA THR A 131 5.06 15.33 -9.86
C THR A 131 4.60 14.66 -11.14
N CYS A 132 3.36 14.18 -11.13
CA CYS A 132 2.65 13.68 -12.31
C CYS A 132 1.27 14.33 -12.37
N SER A 133 0.87 14.85 -13.53
CA SER A 133 -0.37 15.62 -13.69
C SER A 133 -1.39 14.92 -14.59
N ASP A 134 -2.64 15.40 -14.59
CA ASP A 134 -3.69 14.92 -15.49
C ASP A 134 -3.72 15.63 -16.86
N VAL A 135 -2.74 16.48 -17.17
CA VAL A 135 -2.74 17.32 -18.39
C VAL A 135 -1.65 16.98 -19.40
N VAL A 136 -0.53 16.42 -18.96
CA VAL A 136 0.57 15.99 -19.85
C VAL A 136 1.09 14.61 -19.45
N PRO A 137 1.46 13.75 -20.41
CA PRO A 137 1.99 12.42 -20.13
C PRO A 137 3.49 12.47 -19.80
N VAL A 138 3.88 13.32 -18.84
CA VAL A 138 5.26 13.51 -18.40
C VAL A 138 5.31 13.59 -16.89
N VAL A 139 6.30 12.93 -16.28
CA VAL A 139 6.66 13.08 -14.87
C VAL A 139 7.74 14.15 -14.75
N PHE A 140 7.57 15.13 -13.88
CA PHE A 140 8.62 16.10 -13.57
C PHE A 140 9.34 15.70 -12.29
N LEU A 141 10.65 15.52 -12.37
CA LEU A 141 11.54 15.23 -11.25
C LEU A 141 12.35 16.49 -10.94
N PHE A 142 11.94 17.24 -9.92
CA PHE A 142 12.59 18.49 -9.52
C PHE A 142 13.81 18.20 -8.65
N ASP A 143 15.01 18.38 -9.21
CA ASP A 143 16.27 18.23 -8.48
C ASP A 143 16.47 19.45 -7.56
N VAL A 144 15.95 19.34 -6.33
CA VAL A 144 15.97 20.43 -5.35
C VAL A 144 17.40 20.82 -4.97
N LEU A 145 18.36 19.89 -5.05
CA LEU A 145 19.76 20.20 -4.77
C LEU A 145 20.37 21.12 -5.83
N SER A 146 20.04 20.89 -7.11
CA SER A 146 20.47 21.74 -8.22
C SER A 146 19.70 23.07 -8.26
N LEU A 147 18.39 23.04 -7.98
CA LEU A 147 17.54 24.23 -7.99
C LEU A 147 17.75 25.13 -6.79
N SER A 148 18.18 24.60 -5.65
CA SER A 148 18.07 25.21 -4.31
C SER A 148 16.64 25.36 -3.79
N VAL A 149 16.47 25.23 -2.47
CA VAL A 149 15.18 25.38 -1.80
C VAL A 149 14.50 26.74 -2.08
N PRO A 150 15.18 27.90 -1.99
CA PRO A 150 14.51 29.19 -2.21
C PRO A 150 13.90 29.33 -3.60
N ILE A 151 14.64 28.94 -4.64
CA ILE A 151 14.16 29.00 -6.03
C ILE A 151 13.00 28.02 -6.23
N PHE A 152 13.16 26.76 -5.79
CA PHE A 152 12.11 25.76 -5.88
C PHE A 152 10.82 26.25 -5.21
N THR A 153 10.91 26.67 -3.94
CA THR A 153 9.79 27.17 -3.15
C THR A 153 9.12 28.37 -3.78
N GLN A 154 9.89 29.36 -4.27
CA GLN A 154 9.32 30.55 -4.86
C GLN A 154 8.49 30.22 -6.11
N VAL A 155 8.98 29.33 -6.96
CA VAL A 155 8.36 29.05 -8.26
C VAL A 155 7.21 28.04 -8.13
N ILE A 156 7.30 27.03 -7.26
CA ILE A 156 6.26 25.99 -7.10
C ILE A 156 5.05 26.46 -6.27
N ARG A 157 5.23 27.48 -5.41
CA ARG A 157 4.22 27.97 -4.46
C ARG A 157 2.84 28.25 -5.09
N PRO A 158 2.72 28.86 -6.28
CA PRO A 158 1.42 29.06 -6.92
C PRO A 158 0.63 27.76 -7.09
N VAL A 159 1.27 26.65 -7.49
CA VAL A 159 0.61 25.35 -7.67
C VAL A 159 0.20 24.73 -6.32
N PHE A 160 1.07 24.83 -5.32
CA PHE A 160 0.80 24.25 -3.99
C PHE A 160 -0.32 24.99 -3.25
N ASN A 161 -0.42 26.31 -3.44
CA ASN A 161 -1.44 27.15 -2.82
C ASN A 161 -2.77 27.19 -3.60
N ASP A 162 -2.78 26.75 -4.85
CA ASP A 162 -4.00 26.79 -5.67
C ASP A 162 -4.98 25.69 -5.24
N GLU A 163 -6.10 26.09 -4.64
CA GLU A 163 -7.16 25.17 -4.23
C GLU A 163 -7.98 24.63 -5.40
N THR A 164 -7.82 25.15 -6.63
CA THR A 164 -8.43 24.54 -7.82
C THR A 164 -7.68 23.29 -8.27
N ILE A 165 -6.42 23.16 -7.90
CA ILE A 165 -5.55 22.02 -8.18
C ILE A 165 -5.51 21.10 -6.96
N ARG A 166 -6.06 19.89 -7.06
CA ARG A 166 -5.97 18.89 -5.99
C ARG A 166 -4.56 18.29 -5.92
N LYS A 167 -3.94 18.25 -4.75
CA LYS A 167 -2.64 17.59 -4.54
C LYS A 167 -2.86 16.19 -4.01
N LEU A 168 -2.44 15.19 -4.76
CA LEU A 168 -2.58 13.77 -4.41
C LEU A 168 -1.27 13.28 -3.81
N PHE A 169 -1.37 12.63 -2.66
CA PHE A 169 -0.26 11.97 -1.97
C PHE A 169 -0.65 10.53 -1.65
N PHE A 170 0.33 9.71 -1.27
CA PHE A 170 0.10 8.42 -0.63
C PHE A 170 0.90 8.37 0.67
N ASP A 171 0.21 8.54 1.81
CA ASP A 171 0.84 8.77 3.12
C ASP A 171 1.60 10.10 3.24
N CYS A 172 0.87 11.21 3.20
CA CYS A 172 1.46 12.56 3.13
C CYS A 172 2.17 13.03 4.41
N ARG A 173 2.19 12.25 5.50
CA ARG A 173 2.58 12.73 6.84
C ARG A 173 3.99 13.33 6.84
N ARG A 174 4.97 12.55 6.36
CA ARG A 174 6.38 12.96 6.39
C ARG A 174 6.74 13.91 5.26
N ASP A 175 6.05 13.81 4.13
CA ASP A 175 6.22 14.74 3.02
C ASP A 175 5.78 16.16 3.41
N ILE A 176 4.61 16.27 4.05
CA ILE A 176 4.08 17.55 4.53
C ILE A 176 4.99 18.14 5.60
N GLU A 177 5.48 17.32 6.54
CA GLU A 177 6.44 17.77 7.55
C GLU A 177 7.73 18.29 6.90
N ALA A 178 8.28 17.57 5.92
CA ALA A 178 9.49 17.97 5.22
C ALA A 178 9.30 19.28 4.42
N LEU A 179 8.20 19.39 3.66
CA LEU A 179 7.84 20.61 2.93
C LEU A 179 7.66 21.80 3.87
N SER A 180 7.01 21.58 5.01
CA SER A 180 6.72 22.65 5.96
C SER A 180 7.99 23.13 6.65
N THR A 181 8.80 22.21 7.16
CA THR A 181 10.00 22.52 7.96
C THR A 181 11.18 23.01 7.13
N GLN A 182 11.40 22.42 5.95
CA GLN A 182 12.59 22.72 5.14
C GLN A 182 12.32 23.76 4.07
N MET A 183 11.05 23.92 3.64
CA MET A 183 10.70 24.75 2.48
C MET A 183 9.63 25.81 2.76
N SER A 184 9.07 25.87 3.97
CA SER A 184 7.95 26.76 4.31
C SER A 184 6.79 26.65 3.31
N LEU A 185 6.50 25.41 2.91
CA LEU A 185 5.40 25.04 2.00
C LEU A 185 4.42 24.13 2.72
N VAL A 186 3.14 24.49 2.68
CA VAL A 186 2.03 23.64 3.13
C VAL A 186 1.00 23.62 2.00
N PRO A 187 0.93 22.53 1.20
CA PRO A 187 -0.02 22.45 0.09
C PRO A 187 -1.47 22.51 0.58
N LYS A 188 -2.32 23.22 -0.15
CA LYS A 188 -3.77 23.31 0.13
C LYS A 188 -4.58 22.28 -0.66
N ARG A 189 -5.74 21.85 -0.21
CA ARG A 189 -6.58 20.85 -0.92
C ARG A 189 -5.79 19.58 -1.26
N VAL A 190 -5.33 18.90 -0.21
CA VAL A 190 -4.59 17.65 -0.28
C VAL A 190 -5.57 16.49 -0.13
N LEU A 191 -5.40 15.44 -0.95
CA LEU A 191 -6.07 14.16 -0.80
C LEU A 191 -5.02 13.06 -0.67
N ASP A 192 -5.02 12.38 0.47
CA ASP A 192 -4.16 11.22 0.71
C ASP A 192 -4.89 9.93 0.30
N LEU A 193 -4.34 9.25 -0.71
CA LEU A 193 -4.92 8.03 -1.27
C LEU A 193 -4.77 6.81 -0.34
N GLN A 194 -3.79 6.81 0.57
CA GLN A 194 -3.68 5.78 1.61
C GLN A 194 -4.78 5.97 2.65
N LEU A 195 -5.09 7.21 3.04
CA LEU A 195 -6.23 7.51 3.91
C LEU A 195 -7.55 7.18 3.22
N LEU A 196 -7.70 7.49 1.93
CA LEU A 196 -8.88 7.14 1.14
C LEU A 196 -9.12 5.63 1.13
N PHE A 197 -8.08 4.84 0.84
CA PHE A 197 -8.16 3.39 0.89
C PHE A 197 -8.52 2.89 2.29
N THR A 198 -7.89 3.44 3.33
CA THR A 198 -8.16 3.07 4.72
C THR A 198 -9.60 3.40 5.12
N ALA A 199 -10.13 4.54 4.70
CA ALA A 199 -11.52 4.94 4.94
C ALA A 199 -12.51 3.98 4.26
N VAL A 200 -12.20 3.49 3.05
CA VAL A 200 -12.99 2.47 2.37
C VAL A 200 -12.96 1.14 3.16
N GLN A 201 -11.80 0.68 3.62
CA GLN A 201 -11.69 -0.52 4.44
C GLN A 201 -12.42 -0.39 5.79
N TRP A 202 -12.34 0.80 6.40
CA TRP A 202 -13.04 1.14 7.61
C TRP A 202 -14.57 1.07 7.42
N LYS A 203 -15.09 1.66 6.34
CA LYS A 203 -16.53 1.64 6.05
C LYS A 203 -17.08 0.30 5.60
N LEU A 204 -16.27 -0.53 4.95
CA LEU A 204 -16.71 -1.85 4.51
C LEU A 204 -16.62 -2.90 5.63
N ARG A 205 -15.54 -2.86 6.41
CA ARG A 205 -15.12 -3.97 7.27
C ARG A 205 -14.78 -3.56 8.71
N SER A 206 -14.84 -2.27 9.07
CA SER A 206 -14.24 -1.75 10.32
C SER A 206 -12.75 -2.12 10.47
N VAL A 207 -12.02 -2.25 9.35
CA VAL A 207 -10.58 -2.52 9.37
C VAL A 207 -9.84 -1.19 9.33
N ASN A 208 -9.17 -0.87 10.44
CA ASN A 208 -8.30 0.30 10.55
C ASN A 208 -6.84 -0.16 10.39
N ARG A 209 -6.36 -0.19 9.16
CA ARG A 209 -4.98 -0.53 8.82
C ARG A 209 -4.49 0.29 7.63
N ARG A 210 -3.38 1.00 7.81
CA ARG A 210 -2.65 1.64 6.73
C ARG A 210 -2.02 0.56 5.85
N SER A 211 -2.34 0.60 4.57
CA SER A 211 -1.86 -0.37 3.58
C SER A 211 -0.80 0.28 2.70
N GLY A 212 0.35 -0.37 2.54
CA GLY A 212 1.42 0.13 1.68
C GLY A 212 1.02 0.13 0.19
N MET A 213 1.70 0.96 -0.60
CA MET A 213 1.43 1.17 -2.02
C MET A 213 1.34 -0.14 -2.81
N THR A 214 2.31 -1.05 -2.65
CA THR A 214 2.34 -2.36 -3.32
C THR A 214 1.07 -3.18 -3.07
N TYR A 215 0.58 -3.19 -1.84
CA TYR A 215 -0.65 -3.92 -1.50
C TYR A 215 -1.86 -3.26 -2.16
N VAL A 216 -1.95 -1.92 -2.11
CA VAL A 216 -3.07 -1.19 -2.70
C VAL A 216 -3.09 -1.36 -4.21
N LEU A 217 -1.98 -1.17 -4.91
CA LEU A 217 -1.86 -1.39 -6.36
C LEU A 217 -2.31 -2.79 -6.79
N LYS A 218 -1.86 -3.83 -6.08
CA LYS A 218 -2.26 -5.21 -6.38
C LYS A 218 -3.76 -5.41 -6.22
N ASN A 219 -4.34 -4.95 -5.11
CA ASN A 219 -5.74 -5.22 -4.77
C ASN A 219 -6.73 -4.30 -5.51
N VAL A 220 -6.31 -3.09 -5.87
CA VAL A 220 -7.16 -2.09 -6.52
C VAL A 220 -7.02 -2.13 -8.04
N ALA A 221 -5.80 -2.19 -8.54
CA ALA A 221 -5.50 -2.05 -9.96
C ALA A 221 -4.94 -3.33 -10.61
N GLY A 222 -4.74 -4.42 -9.84
CA GLY A 222 -4.18 -5.66 -10.35
C GLY A 222 -2.71 -5.56 -10.78
N ILE A 223 -1.98 -4.54 -10.29
CA ILE A 223 -0.61 -4.25 -10.72
C ILE A 223 0.40 -4.74 -9.69
N HIS A 224 1.48 -5.32 -10.20
CA HIS A 224 2.66 -5.72 -9.43
C HIS A 224 3.79 -4.73 -9.68
N ARG A 225 4.38 -4.23 -8.61
CA ARG A 225 5.63 -3.44 -8.64
C ARG A 225 6.80 -4.32 -9.14
N GLN A 226 7.73 -3.72 -9.88
CA GLN A 226 8.80 -4.42 -10.61
C GLN A 226 9.99 -4.78 -9.69
N GLU A 227 10.86 -5.70 -10.13
CA GLU A 227 12.06 -6.13 -9.38
C GLU A 227 13.07 -4.98 -9.11
N GLY A 228 13.09 -3.93 -9.95
CA GLY A 228 13.97 -2.76 -9.78
C GLY A 228 13.78 -2.02 -8.45
N ASP A 229 12.57 -2.08 -7.89
CA ASP A 229 12.25 -1.51 -6.58
C ASP A 229 13.06 -2.17 -5.45
N PHE A 230 13.38 -3.46 -5.58
CA PHE A 230 14.14 -4.19 -4.57
C PHE A 230 15.59 -3.69 -4.47
N ALA A 231 16.22 -3.34 -5.60
CA ALA A 231 17.57 -2.81 -5.61
C ALA A 231 17.65 -1.43 -4.96
N VAL A 232 16.68 -0.56 -5.24
CA VAL A 232 16.56 0.77 -4.61
C VAL A 232 16.28 0.65 -3.11
N GLN A 233 15.30 -0.18 -2.71
CA GLN A 233 14.99 -0.43 -1.30
C GLN A 233 16.19 -1.00 -0.54
N THR A 234 16.92 -1.94 -1.16
CA THR A 234 18.15 -2.47 -0.56
C THR A 234 19.20 -1.38 -0.41
N ALA A 235 19.38 -0.51 -1.41
CA ALA A 235 20.32 0.60 -1.34
C ALA A 235 19.96 1.65 -0.27
N MET A 236 18.66 1.89 -0.02
CA MET A 236 18.17 2.74 1.07
C MET A 236 18.44 2.13 2.46
N VAL A 237 18.32 0.81 2.60
CA VAL A 237 18.46 0.11 3.89
C VAL A 237 19.92 -0.22 4.23
N VAL A 238 20.74 -0.57 3.24
CA VAL A 238 22.09 -1.13 3.43
C VAL A 238 23.20 -0.08 3.30
N GLY A 239 22.86 1.16 2.93
CA GLY A 239 23.83 2.09 2.36
C GLY A 239 24.59 3.01 3.31
N ASP A 240 24.03 3.40 4.46
CA ASP A 240 24.51 4.51 5.33
C ASP A 240 25.04 5.72 4.54
N ARG A 241 24.46 5.96 3.35
CA ARG A 241 24.98 6.86 2.31
C ARG A 241 23.85 7.69 1.73
N PRO A 242 24.15 8.93 1.29
CA PRO A 242 23.16 9.82 0.70
C PRO A 242 22.77 9.40 -0.72
N VAL A 243 22.04 8.29 -0.85
CA VAL A 243 21.66 7.71 -2.15
C VAL A 243 20.94 8.72 -3.03
N TRP A 244 20.05 9.52 -2.44
CA TRP A 244 19.28 10.55 -3.13
C TRP A 244 20.03 11.86 -3.38
N ASP A 245 21.22 12.07 -2.80
CA ASP A 245 22.04 13.27 -3.06
C ASP A 245 23.15 13.02 -4.10
N THR A 246 23.33 11.77 -4.53
CA THR A 246 24.32 11.44 -5.55
C THR A 246 23.95 12.10 -6.88
N ARG A 247 24.91 12.75 -7.55
CA ARG A 247 24.72 13.41 -8.86
C ARG A 247 25.80 13.02 -9.87
N PRO A 248 25.45 12.71 -11.14
CA PRO A 248 24.07 12.55 -11.64
C PRO A 248 23.38 11.38 -10.92
N LEU A 249 22.07 11.53 -10.66
CA LEU A 249 21.31 10.48 -9.98
C LEU A 249 21.20 9.26 -10.93
N PRO A 250 21.48 8.03 -10.47
CA PRO A 250 21.43 6.87 -11.35
C PRO A 250 20.04 6.65 -11.94
N GLU A 251 19.98 6.16 -13.18
CA GLU A 251 18.73 5.98 -13.93
C GLU A 251 17.66 5.16 -13.19
N HIS A 252 18.07 4.11 -12.47
CA HIS A 252 17.14 3.28 -11.71
C HIS A 252 16.53 4.00 -10.49
N PHE A 253 17.21 5.00 -9.91
CA PHE A 253 16.63 5.86 -8.87
C PHE A 253 15.66 6.88 -9.47
N LEU A 254 15.98 7.42 -10.66
CA LEU A 254 15.08 8.33 -11.38
C LEU A 254 13.79 7.62 -11.80
N GLU A 255 13.89 6.40 -12.32
CA GLU A 255 12.73 5.60 -12.72
C GLU A 255 11.88 5.20 -11.50
N TYR A 256 12.52 4.81 -10.38
CA TYR A 256 11.82 4.55 -9.12
C TYR A 256 11.01 5.76 -8.64
N ALA A 257 11.66 6.93 -8.59
CA ALA A 257 11.02 8.17 -8.17
C ALA A 257 9.87 8.57 -9.11
N ALA A 258 10.03 8.33 -10.41
CA ALA A 258 8.97 8.57 -11.36
C ALA A 258 7.79 7.60 -11.18
N ASP A 259 8.07 6.33 -10.90
CA ASP A 259 7.06 5.31 -10.66
C ASP A 259 6.18 5.62 -9.46
N ASP A 260 6.71 6.17 -8.36
CA ASP A 260 5.89 6.47 -7.18
C ASP A 260 4.76 7.47 -7.49
N VAL A 261 5.02 8.55 -8.24
CA VAL A 261 3.96 9.48 -8.67
C VAL A 261 3.11 8.96 -9.84
N ARG A 262 3.63 8.09 -10.72
CA ARG A 262 2.80 7.39 -11.71
C ARG A 262 1.79 6.49 -11.02
N HIS A 263 2.19 5.76 -9.97
CA HIS A 263 1.32 4.90 -9.19
C HIS A 263 0.25 5.68 -8.44
N ILE A 264 0.61 6.80 -7.80
CA ILE A 264 -0.37 7.71 -7.15
C ILE A 264 -1.38 8.20 -8.19
N HIS A 265 -0.91 8.71 -9.34
CA HIS A 265 -1.78 9.21 -10.39
C HIS A 265 -2.68 8.10 -10.94
N LEU A 266 -2.13 6.91 -11.19
CA LEU A 266 -2.90 5.76 -11.65
C LEU A 266 -3.99 5.38 -10.65
N LEU A 267 -3.66 5.21 -9.37
CA LEU A 267 -4.64 4.85 -8.35
C LEU A 267 -5.79 5.85 -8.28
N SER A 268 -5.50 7.15 -8.46
CA SER A 268 -6.54 8.20 -8.49
C SER A 268 -7.62 7.97 -9.54
N THR A 269 -7.30 7.25 -10.63
CA THR A 269 -8.26 6.89 -11.69
C THR A 269 -9.20 5.74 -11.28
N TYR A 270 -8.79 4.87 -10.35
CA TYR A 270 -9.60 3.76 -9.85
C TYR A 270 -10.47 4.15 -8.66
N PHE A 271 -9.98 5.05 -7.81
CA PHE A 271 -10.67 5.38 -6.55
C PHE A 271 -12.12 5.82 -6.69
N PRO A 272 -12.54 6.63 -7.69
CA PRO A 272 -13.95 6.98 -7.87
C PRO A 272 -14.90 5.77 -7.98
N SER A 273 -14.40 4.64 -8.50
CA SER A 273 -15.18 3.39 -8.58
C SER A 273 -15.27 2.65 -7.24
N LEU A 274 -14.27 2.82 -6.37
CA LEU A 274 -14.18 2.19 -5.05
C LEU A 274 -14.90 2.99 -3.95
N THR A 275 -15.11 4.28 -4.16
CA THR A 275 -15.55 5.24 -3.14
C THR A 275 -17.07 5.43 -3.07
N GLN A 276 -17.88 4.58 -3.70
CA GLN A 276 -19.35 4.68 -3.61
C GLN A 276 -19.88 4.72 -2.16
N GLN A 277 -19.11 4.21 -1.19
CA GLN A 277 -19.46 4.19 0.23
C GLN A 277 -18.75 5.24 1.10
N VAL A 278 -17.82 6.02 0.53
CA VAL A 278 -17.00 7.01 1.25
C VAL A 278 -16.96 8.32 0.47
N SER A 279 -17.39 9.41 1.10
CA SER A 279 -17.27 10.74 0.50
C SER A 279 -15.80 11.16 0.37
N GLU A 280 -15.32 11.42 -0.85
CA GLU A 280 -13.98 11.97 -1.09
C GLU A 280 -13.76 13.27 -0.31
N ALA A 281 -14.76 14.16 -0.28
CA ALA A 281 -14.69 15.41 0.48
C ALA A 281 -14.52 15.17 1.99
N ALA A 282 -15.07 14.08 2.54
CA ALA A 282 -14.83 13.71 3.93
C ALA A 282 -13.39 13.23 4.17
N VAL A 283 -12.81 12.52 3.20
CA VAL A 283 -11.40 12.11 3.25
C VAL A 283 -10.46 13.28 3.03
N GLU A 284 -10.80 14.26 2.18
CA GLU A 284 -10.05 15.51 2.04
C GLU A 284 -10.03 16.26 3.39
N ARG A 285 -11.14 16.36 4.11
CA ARG A 285 -11.15 16.96 5.47
C ARG A 285 -10.33 16.19 6.49
N LEU A 286 -10.37 14.85 6.43
CA LEU A 286 -9.49 14.02 7.26
C LEU A 286 -8.02 14.25 6.89
N THR A 287 -7.70 14.31 5.60
CA THR A 287 -6.35 14.57 5.10
C THR A 287 -5.88 15.95 5.56
N GLU A 288 -6.74 16.97 5.51
CA GLU A 288 -6.44 18.31 5.98
C GLU A 288 -6.12 18.35 7.48
N GLN A 289 -6.76 17.50 8.30
CA GLN A 289 -6.37 17.34 9.70
C GLN A 289 -4.92 16.83 9.85
N TYR A 290 -4.48 15.90 8.99
CA TYR A 290 -3.07 15.49 8.95
C TYR A 290 -2.17 16.61 8.43
N VAL A 291 -2.58 17.32 7.37
CA VAL A 291 -1.80 18.45 6.83
C VAL A 291 -1.58 19.54 7.89
N GLN A 292 -2.61 19.87 8.68
CA GLN A 292 -2.49 20.83 9.78
C GLN A 292 -1.59 20.34 10.91
N HIS A 293 -1.62 19.02 11.21
CA HIS A 293 -0.79 18.42 12.26
C HIS A 293 0.70 18.37 11.88
N TYR A 294 1.01 18.01 10.63
CA TYR A 294 2.39 17.87 10.16
C TYR A 294 2.94 19.16 9.52
N GLY A 295 2.09 20.09 9.11
CA GLY A 295 2.43 21.33 8.41
C GLY A 295 2.73 22.54 9.33
N VAL A 296 3.35 22.32 10.49
CA VAL A 296 3.49 23.34 11.56
C VAL A 296 4.78 24.17 11.48
N GLY A 297 5.65 23.94 10.49
CA GLY A 297 6.89 24.69 10.29
C GLY A 297 8.05 24.29 11.20
N HIS A 298 7.86 23.30 12.07
CA HIS A 298 8.90 22.68 12.90
C HIS A 298 8.66 21.16 12.98
N ALA A 299 9.66 20.42 13.44
CA ALA A 299 9.54 18.97 13.60
C ALA A 299 8.39 18.61 14.54
N VAL A 300 7.61 17.61 14.16
CA VAL A 300 6.51 17.03 14.92
C VAL A 300 7.08 16.09 15.97
N THR A 301 6.79 16.38 17.23
CA THR A 301 7.25 15.58 18.39
C THR A 301 6.17 14.62 18.91
N VAL A 302 4.91 14.86 18.54
CA VAL A 302 3.76 14.04 18.93
C VAL A 302 3.07 13.55 17.68
N GLU A 303 3.05 12.24 17.46
CA GLU A 303 2.39 11.64 16.31
C GLU A 303 0.87 11.77 16.37
N ALA A 304 0.24 11.99 15.21
CA ALA A 304 -1.22 12.01 15.09
C ALA A 304 -1.85 10.65 15.43
N ASP A 305 -1.12 9.57 15.11
CA ASP A 305 -1.53 8.19 15.28
C ASP A 305 -0.78 7.55 16.44
N ALA A 306 -1.50 6.94 17.39
CA ALA A 306 -0.88 6.19 18.48
C ALA A 306 -0.11 4.94 18.01
N GLN A 307 -0.48 4.39 16.85
CA GLN A 307 0.17 3.24 16.22
C GLN A 307 0.47 3.57 14.75
N PRO A 308 1.72 3.49 14.28
CA PRO A 308 2.09 3.90 12.92
C PRO A 308 1.31 3.19 11.80
N ALA A 309 0.88 1.96 12.06
CA ALA A 309 0.14 1.12 11.12
C ALA A 309 -1.38 1.39 11.09
N GLN A 310 -1.88 2.31 11.91
CA GLN A 310 -3.31 2.62 12.04
C GLN A 310 -3.54 4.13 11.87
N VAL A 311 -4.74 4.49 11.43
CA VAL A 311 -5.21 5.88 11.43
C VAL A 311 -5.84 6.15 12.78
N ASN A 312 -5.74 7.37 13.30
CA ASN A 312 -6.40 7.76 14.54
C ASN A 312 -7.90 7.44 14.49
N THR A 313 -8.37 6.50 15.31
CA THR A 313 -9.75 6.02 15.30
C THR A 313 -10.75 7.13 15.59
N ALA A 314 -10.42 8.06 16.50
CA ALA A 314 -11.29 9.20 16.80
C ALA A 314 -11.42 10.14 15.59
N TRP A 315 -10.36 10.29 14.80
CA TRP A 315 -10.42 11.08 13.56
C TRP A 315 -11.22 10.33 12.48
N LEU A 316 -11.00 9.02 12.30
CA LEU A 316 -11.84 8.21 11.40
C LEU A 316 -13.33 8.33 11.75
N GLU A 317 -13.69 8.14 13.01
CA GLU A 317 -15.09 8.24 13.45
C GLU A 317 -15.65 9.65 13.27
N ARG A 318 -14.86 10.69 13.53
CA ARG A 318 -15.28 12.10 13.36
C ARG A 318 -15.54 12.46 11.90
N TYR A 319 -14.59 12.15 11.00
CA TYR A 319 -14.66 12.63 9.62
C TYR A 319 -15.37 11.65 8.69
N ILE A 320 -15.19 10.35 8.90
CA ILE A 320 -15.73 9.29 8.05
C ILE A 320 -17.00 8.67 8.67
N GLY A 321 -17.13 8.68 9.99
CA GLY A 321 -18.25 8.07 10.72
C GLY A 321 -17.92 6.65 11.22
N PRO A 322 -18.90 5.94 11.82
CA PRO A 322 -18.66 4.62 12.39
C PRO A 322 -18.23 3.61 11.31
N GLY A 323 -17.37 2.68 11.70
CA GLY A 323 -16.92 1.60 10.81
C GLY A 323 -18.06 0.65 10.45
N GLY A 324 -17.95 0.02 9.28
CA GLY A 324 -18.97 -0.91 8.79
C GLY A 324 -18.99 -2.23 9.53
N VAL A 325 -20.16 -2.85 9.53
CA VAL A 325 -20.37 -4.22 10.01
C VAL A 325 -20.95 -5.06 8.87
N CYS A 326 -20.72 -6.36 8.92
CA CYS A 326 -21.36 -7.28 8.00
C CYS A 326 -22.88 -7.20 8.11
N SER A 327 -23.57 -6.89 7.02
CA SER A 327 -25.03 -6.74 6.98
C SER A 327 -25.79 -8.03 7.31
N PHE A 328 -25.16 -9.20 7.20
CA PHE A 328 -25.77 -10.49 7.53
C PHE A 328 -25.62 -10.87 9.02
N CYS A 329 -24.41 -10.77 9.58
CA CYS A 329 -24.15 -11.27 10.95
C CYS A 329 -23.85 -10.17 11.98
N GLY A 330 -23.81 -8.90 11.56
CA GLY A 330 -23.50 -7.75 12.42
C GLY A 330 -22.07 -7.67 12.94
N SER A 331 -21.19 -8.60 12.56
CA SER A 331 -19.80 -8.62 13.03
C SER A 331 -18.87 -7.78 12.15
N LYS A 332 -17.80 -7.26 12.75
CA LYS A 332 -16.73 -6.51 12.08
C LYS A 332 -15.74 -7.45 11.36
N GLY A 333 -14.86 -6.88 10.54
CA GLY A 333 -13.71 -7.53 9.92
C GLY A 333 -13.94 -8.11 8.53
N HIS A 334 -15.18 -8.15 8.05
CA HIS A 334 -15.54 -8.73 6.75
C HIS A 334 -16.80 -8.07 6.20
N THR A 335 -16.97 -8.14 4.88
CA THR A 335 -18.21 -7.76 4.19
C THR A 335 -19.22 -8.92 4.21
N GLU A 336 -20.48 -8.66 3.88
CA GLU A 336 -21.49 -9.72 3.75
C GLU A 336 -21.09 -10.82 2.75
N MET A 337 -20.43 -10.45 1.64
CA MET A 337 -19.95 -11.39 0.63
C MET A 337 -18.89 -12.35 1.19
N GLU A 338 -18.06 -11.85 2.10
CA GLU A 338 -17.01 -12.61 2.78
C GLU A 338 -17.53 -13.31 4.05
N CYS A 339 -18.83 -13.17 4.35
CA CYS A 339 -19.36 -13.67 5.60
C CYS A 339 -19.37 -15.19 5.62
N PHE A 340 -18.48 -15.75 6.44
CA PHE A 340 -18.39 -17.19 6.63
C PHE A 340 -19.74 -17.81 7.03
N ARG A 341 -20.54 -17.13 7.88
CA ARG A 341 -21.88 -17.62 8.26
C ARG A 341 -22.88 -17.62 7.11
N LYS A 342 -22.73 -16.75 6.13
CA LYS A 342 -23.56 -16.71 4.92
C LYS A 342 -23.13 -17.79 3.92
N LEU A 343 -21.83 -17.87 3.66
CA LEU A 343 -21.24 -18.84 2.71
C LEU A 343 -21.38 -20.28 3.19
N ASN A 344 -21.20 -20.52 4.49
CA ASN A 344 -21.19 -21.84 5.11
C ASN A 344 -22.34 -22.05 6.10
N GLY A 345 -23.39 -21.20 6.04
CA GLY A 345 -24.55 -21.30 6.93
C GLY A 345 -25.29 -22.64 6.80
N ASN A 346 -25.24 -23.24 5.61
CA ASN A 346 -25.79 -24.57 5.34
C ASN A 346 -24.76 -25.71 5.50
N VAL A 347 -23.49 -25.39 5.79
CA VAL A 347 -22.48 -26.41 6.06
C VAL A 347 -22.74 -26.95 7.46
N ARG A 348 -23.51 -28.05 7.46
CA ARG A 348 -23.75 -28.87 8.63
C ARG A 348 -22.55 -29.79 8.81
N CYS A 349 -21.93 -29.72 9.97
CA CYS A 349 -20.92 -30.67 10.37
C CYS A 349 -21.51 -32.09 10.31
N SER A 350 -20.92 -32.95 9.49
CA SER A 350 -21.38 -34.34 9.33
C SER A 350 -21.16 -35.21 10.57
N PHE A 351 -20.50 -34.69 11.61
CA PHE A 351 -20.29 -35.38 12.88
C PHE A 351 -21.26 -34.91 13.97
N CYS A 352 -21.28 -33.60 14.32
CA CYS A 352 -22.12 -33.10 15.41
C CYS A 352 -23.47 -32.54 14.97
N GLY A 353 -23.71 -32.41 13.67
CA GLY A 353 -24.93 -31.79 13.14
C GLY A 353 -25.04 -30.28 13.35
N GLY A 354 -24.05 -29.63 13.97
CA GLY A 354 -23.97 -28.17 14.13
C GLY A 354 -23.63 -27.47 12.81
N VAL A 355 -24.06 -26.22 12.65
CA VAL A 355 -23.82 -25.42 11.44
C VAL A 355 -22.59 -24.52 11.59
N GLY A 356 -21.95 -24.16 10.47
CA GLY A 356 -20.83 -23.22 10.45
C GLY A 356 -19.46 -23.82 10.77
N HIS A 357 -19.27 -25.14 10.60
CA HIS A 357 -17.96 -25.79 10.55
C HIS A 357 -18.09 -27.18 9.90
N THR A 358 -16.99 -27.73 9.38
CA THR A 358 -16.95 -29.10 8.82
C THR A 358 -16.57 -30.11 9.90
N ALA A 359 -16.81 -31.41 9.67
CA ALA A 359 -16.42 -32.46 10.61
C ALA A 359 -14.92 -32.45 10.97
N ARG A 360 -14.06 -31.99 10.06
CA ARG A 360 -12.61 -31.84 10.30
C ARG A 360 -12.27 -30.77 11.34
N ASN A 361 -13.07 -29.72 11.42
CA ASN A 361 -12.91 -28.63 12.39
C ASN A 361 -13.97 -28.71 13.50
N CYS A 362 -14.58 -29.87 13.67
CA CYS A 362 -15.62 -30.09 14.67
C CYS A 362 -14.99 -30.37 16.01
N PHE A 363 -15.17 -29.46 16.96
CA PHE A 363 -14.62 -29.59 18.31
C PHE A 363 -15.18 -30.80 19.08
N GLN A 364 -16.37 -31.28 18.72
CA GLN A 364 -16.88 -32.54 19.28
C GLN A 364 -16.19 -33.77 18.68
N LYS A 365 -15.71 -33.69 17.44
CA LYS A 365 -14.98 -34.76 16.76
C LYS A 365 -13.48 -34.74 17.11
N HIS A 366 -12.95 -33.54 17.31
CA HIS A 366 -11.55 -33.26 17.56
C HIS A 366 -11.39 -32.40 18.83
N PRO A 367 -11.66 -32.94 20.04
CA PRO A 367 -11.53 -32.21 21.30
C PRO A 367 -10.09 -31.73 21.57
N GLU A 368 -9.10 -32.41 21.01
CA GLU A 368 -7.67 -32.07 21.06
C GLU A 368 -7.33 -30.72 20.43
N LEU A 369 -8.15 -30.21 19.52
CA LEU A 369 -7.97 -28.90 18.89
C LEU A 369 -8.32 -27.73 19.83
N LEU A 370 -8.73 -28.00 21.07
CA LEU A 370 -9.16 -26.97 22.02
C LEU A 370 -8.62 -27.19 23.43
N LYS A 371 -7.35 -27.61 23.55
CA LYS A 371 -6.63 -27.61 24.84
C LYS A 371 -6.15 -26.21 25.18
N CYS A 372 -6.62 -25.68 26.30
CA CYS A 372 -6.11 -24.42 26.85
C CYS A 372 -4.66 -24.61 27.32
N ASP A 373 -3.72 -23.90 26.71
CA ASP A 373 -2.28 -24.05 26.99
C ASP A 373 -1.90 -23.71 28.45
N ARG A 374 -2.75 -22.94 29.14
CA ARG A 374 -2.50 -22.53 30.54
C ARG A 374 -3.05 -23.47 31.60
N CYS A 375 -4.23 -24.06 31.41
CA CYS A 375 -4.89 -24.88 32.44
C CYS A 375 -5.06 -26.35 32.04
N GLY A 376 -4.74 -26.70 30.79
CA GLY A 376 -4.81 -28.06 30.26
C GLY A 376 -6.22 -28.59 30.02
N GLN A 377 -7.27 -27.82 30.34
CA GLN A 377 -8.66 -28.21 30.13
C GLN A 377 -9.15 -27.85 28.73
N LEU A 378 -10.10 -28.65 28.23
CA LEU A 378 -10.66 -28.50 26.89
C LEU A 378 -11.84 -27.50 26.87
N GLY A 379 -12.14 -26.94 25.69
CA GLY A 379 -13.40 -26.18 25.48
C GLY A 379 -13.29 -24.66 25.62
N HIS A 380 -12.09 -24.11 25.86
CA HIS A 380 -11.80 -22.66 25.79
C HIS A 380 -10.33 -22.40 25.40
N SER A 381 -10.04 -21.22 24.83
CA SER A 381 -8.65 -20.78 24.59
C SER A 381 -8.04 -20.18 25.85
N THR A 382 -6.70 -20.04 25.89
CA THR A 382 -5.96 -19.41 27.01
C THR A 382 -6.51 -18.03 27.40
N ALA A 383 -7.03 -17.24 26.44
CA ALA A 383 -7.66 -15.95 26.71
C ALA A 383 -8.99 -16.05 27.47
N ASN A 384 -9.73 -17.14 27.28
CA ASN A 384 -11.03 -17.40 27.92
C ASN A 384 -10.91 -18.33 29.14
N CYS A 385 -9.69 -18.56 29.63
CA CYS A 385 -9.41 -19.40 30.78
C CYS A 385 -9.66 -18.62 32.08
N PHE A 386 -10.67 -19.01 32.85
CA PHE A 386 -11.02 -18.32 34.10
C PHE A 386 -9.96 -18.48 35.20
N ARG A 387 -9.05 -19.44 35.07
CA ARG A 387 -7.84 -19.51 35.92
C ARG A 387 -6.74 -18.54 35.48
N ALA A 388 -6.71 -18.16 34.20
CA ALA A 388 -5.78 -17.15 33.68
C ALA A 388 -6.29 -15.73 33.91
N ASN A 389 -7.62 -15.56 33.94
CA ASN A 389 -8.31 -14.30 34.10
C ASN A 389 -9.43 -14.47 35.15
N PRO A 390 -9.10 -14.48 36.46
CA PRO A 390 -10.08 -14.59 37.52
C PRO A 390 -11.00 -13.36 37.59
N CYS A 391 -12.15 -13.52 38.25
CA CYS A 391 -13.13 -12.45 38.44
C CYS A 391 -12.49 -11.22 39.07
N LYS A 392 -12.65 -10.05 38.44
CA LYS A 392 -12.08 -8.78 38.90
C LYS A 392 -12.72 -8.26 40.19
N HIS A 393 -13.84 -8.84 40.62
CA HIS A 393 -14.58 -8.39 41.80
C HIS A 393 -14.36 -9.27 43.04
N CYS A 394 -14.12 -10.58 42.89
CA CYS A 394 -13.95 -11.51 44.02
C CYS A 394 -12.76 -12.47 43.87
N GLY A 395 -12.03 -12.44 42.76
CA GLY A 395 -10.92 -13.35 42.48
C GLY A 395 -11.32 -14.80 42.15
N GLY A 396 -12.62 -15.11 42.12
CA GLY A 396 -13.13 -16.45 41.80
C GLY A 396 -13.03 -16.82 40.31
N ASN A 397 -13.03 -18.12 40.00
CA ASN A 397 -12.88 -18.66 38.63
C ASN A 397 -14.19 -18.60 37.82
N HIS A 398 -14.71 -17.39 37.60
CA HIS A 398 -15.91 -17.13 36.77
C HIS A 398 -15.82 -15.76 36.08
N ARG A 399 -16.73 -15.47 35.14
CA ARG A 399 -16.83 -14.15 34.47
C ARG A 399 -17.23 -13.06 35.48
N SER A 400 -16.60 -11.89 35.35
CA SER A 400 -16.84 -10.76 36.26
C SER A 400 -18.28 -10.21 36.16
N GLU A 401 -18.91 -10.35 34.98
CA GLU A 401 -20.30 -9.95 34.76
C GLU A 401 -21.31 -10.77 35.60
N ASN A 402 -20.97 -12.02 35.95
CA ASN A 402 -21.84 -12.93 36.70
C ASN A 402 -21.44 -13.05 38.18
N CYS A 403 -20.72 -12.06 38.71
CA CYS A 403 -20.24 -12.07 40.07
C CYS A 403 -21.35 -11.73 41.08
N HIS A 404 -21.75 -12.69 41.91
CA HIS A 404 -22.76 -12.49 42.95
C HIS A 404 -22.34 -11.48 44.04
N TYR A 405 -21.04 -11.19 44.18
CA TYR A 405 -20.55 -10.16 45.12
C TYR A 405 -21.01 -8.74 44.76
N ARG A 406 -21.33 -8.46 43.48
CA ARG A 406 -21.87 -7.17 43.03
C ARG A 406 -23.30 -6.89 43.52
N ALA A 407 -24.07 -7.91 43.90
CA ALA A 407 -25.44 -7.72 44.37
C ALA A 407 -25.50 -7.03 45.75
N HIS A 408 -24.43 -7.11 46.56
CA HIS A 408 -24.42 -6.57 47.92
C HIS A 408 -23.89 -5.14 48.03
N THR A 409 -23.08 -4.66 47.07
CA THR A 409 -22.47 -3.31 47.12
C THR A 409 -23.24 -2.26 46.31
N ALA A 410 -24.26 -2.66 45.54
CA ALA A 410 -25.08 -1.74 44.75
C ALA A 410 -26.28 -1.15 45.51
N ASN A 411 -26.50 -1.58 46.77
CA ASN A 411 -27.60 -1.16 47.65
C ASN A 411 -27.12 -0.48 48.94
N ALA A 412 -25.88 0.01 48.99
CA ALA A 412 -25.32 0.74 50.12
C ALA A 412 -24.94 2.17 49.72
#